data_AF-A0A7C2NWV5-F1
#
_entry.id   AF-A0A7C2NWV5-F1
#
_cell.length_a   1.000
_cell.length_b   1.000
_cell.length_c   1.000
_cell.angle_alpha   90.00
_cell.angle_beta   90.00
_cell.angle_gamma   90.00
#
_symmetry.space_group_name_H-M   'P 1'
#
loop_
_entity.id
_entity.type
_entity.pdbx_description
1 polymer ?
#
loop_
_entity_poly.entity_id
_entity_poly.type
_entity_poly.pdbx_seq_one_letter_code
_entity_poly.pdbx_strand_id
1 'polypeptide(L)'
;MSTQPSPVASPSPASAHRPAAAANGASAPRNGQAGLADLTQKDALIQALTAQLEQAAEQLDRLQRSGADRRRGVAGGGLPAELVEEHRQAVGDLQRVVQQWEDMQAGLTLGRIEIQLTELRDYLVSRLDHVAPGAIVERHPGPTIHEEPAAFTNGHTGANGDASESSADSEWSRLKSQLLAGGDANTESVSAPAPLVLEPLPEPPDAVDIEHAEREYLELAILARDEYITALTRRLRAVEVAQPVSELMSLGVEAPEFVARVTTLEQQLQEHLRLAEVELSLERAKMARDHSRLLQQQEQIEKQLKKLGLQSPDGAENGRSAPASNPDRRWMRFLGTPKGE
;
A
#
# COMPACT_ATOMS: atom_id res chain seq x y z
N MET A 1 85.01 18.40 -8.55
CA MET A 1 84.44 18.30 -9.91
C MET A 1 83.27 17.33 -9.80
N SER A 2 82.00 17.65 -9.98
CA SER A 2 81.33 18.86 -10.44
C SER A 2 79.98 18.94 -9.72
N THR A 3 79.75 20.05 -9.03
CA THR A 3 78.45 20.52 -8.60
C THR A 3 77.69 21.07 -9.81
N GLN A 4 76.53 20.52 -10.11
CA GLN A 4 75.54 21.12 -11.02
C GLN A 4 74.37 21.67 -10.20
N PRO A 5 74.06 22.98 -10.30
CA PRO A 5 72.86 23.59 -9.73
C PRO A 5 71.71 23.72 -10.74
N SER A 6 70.48 23.54 -10.23
CA SER A 6 69.14 24.12 -10.57
C SER A 6 68.74 24.42 -12.02
N PRO A 7 67.43 24.31 -12.35
CA PRO A 7 66.59 25.52 -12.32
C PRO A 7 65.16 25.30 -11.79
N VAL A 8 64.72 26.14 -10.84
CA VAL A 8 63.82 27.30 -11.03
C VAL A 8 62.35 26.90 -11.18
N ALA A 9 61.62 27.18 -10.10
CA ALA A 9 60.17 27.18 -10.01
C ALA A 9 59.56 28.23 -10.96
N SER A 10 58.53 27.81 -11.70
CA SER A 10 57.64 28.70 -12.42
C SER A 10 56.43 29.05 -11.53
N PRO A 11 56.23 30.31 -11.13
CA PRO A 11 54.99 30.75 -10.51
C PRO A 11 53.90 30.87 -11.58
N SER A 12 52.81 30.13 -11.39
CA SER A 12 51.61 30.23 -12.23
C SER A 12 50.92 31.57 -11.98
N PRO A 13 50.50 32.29 -13.03
CA PRO A 13 50.03 33.67 -12.92
C PRO A 13 48.67 33.79 -12.23
N ALA A 14 48.62 34.75 -11.32
CA ALA A 14 47.42 35.33 -10.77
C ALA A 14 46.44 35.75 -11.88
N SER A 15 45.28 35.09 -11.93
CA SER A 15 44.14 35.54 -12.73
C SER A 15 43.32 36.49 -11.87
N ALA A 16 43.63 37.78 -12.02
CA ALA A 16 42.91 38.88 -11.43
C ALA A 16 41.61 39.17 -12.22
N HIS A 17 40.58 39.51 -11.46
CA HIS A 17 39.43 40.34 -11.84
C HIS A 17 38.51 39.89 -12.98
N ARG A 18 37.31 39.46 -12.57
CA ARG A 18 36.06 39.87 -13.22
C ARG A 18 35.00 40.24 -12.17
N PRO A 19 34.82 41.53 -11.84
CA PRO A 19 33.67 42.01 -11.08
C PRO A 19 32.65 42.57 -12.08
N ALA A 20 31.63 41.78 -12.45
CA ALA A 20 30.47 42.29 -13.18
C ALA A 20 29.35 41.27 -13.18
N ALA A 21 28.37 41.47 -12.30
CA ALA A 21 26.92 41.30 -12.54
C ALA A 21 26.17 41.15 -11.19
N ALA A 22 26.20 42.22 -10.39
CA ALA A 22 25.13 42.47 -9.45
C ALA A 22 23.98 43.12 -10.22
N ALA A 23 23.02 42.32 -10.70
CA ALA A 23 21.68 42.78 -11.08
C ALA A 23 20.78 41.57 -11.36
N ASN A 24 19.59 41.60 -10.75
CA ASN A 24 18.39 40.82 -11.08
C ASN A 24 18.31 39.38 -10.57
N GLY A 25 17.94 39.26 -9.29
CA GLY A 25 17.30 38.07 -8.73
C GLY A 25 16.30 38.41 -7.61
N ALA A 26 15.76 39.64 -7.59
CA ALA A 26 14.79 40.11 -6.59
C ALA A 26 13.37 40.06 -7.18
N SER A 27 12.88 38.86 -7.51
CA SER A 27 11.54 38.68 -8.09
C SER A 27 10.89 37.35 -7.70
N ALA A 28 10.75 37.03 -6.40
CA ALA A 28 9.75 36.05 -5.94
C ALA A 28 9.57 36.04 -4.41
N PRO A 29 8.67 36.88 -3.86
CA PRO A 29 7.89 36.41 -2.70
C PRO A 29 6.37 36.65 -2.87
N ARG A 30 5.85 36.68 -4.11
CA ARG A 30 4.41 36.94 -4.35
C ARG A 30 3.49 35.72 -4.23
N ASN A 31 4.03 34.50 -4.28
CA ASN A 31 3.19 33.28 -4.18
C ASN A 31 2.84 32.90 -2.74
N GLY A 32 3.60 33.35 -1.74
CA GLY A 32 3.33 33.01 -0.33
C GLY A 32 2.06 33.65 0.23
N GLN A 33 1.74 34.88 -0.18
CA GLN A 33 0.54 35.58 0.30
C GLN A 33 -0.77 34.99 -0.26
N ALA A 34 -0.75 34.52 -1.51
CA ALA A 34 -1.90 33.83 -2.10
C ALA A 34 -2.18 32.49 -1.40
N GLY A 35 -1.13 31.75 -1.02
CA GLY A 35 -1.27 30.49 -0.27
C GLY A 35 -1.83 30.70 1.14
N LEU A 36 -1.40 31.75 1.85
CA LEU A 36 -1.92 32.05 3.18
C LEU A 36 -3.41 32.42 3.15
N ALA A 37 -3.86 33.17 2.13
CA ALA A 37 -5.28 33.50 1.97
C ALA A 37 -6.14 32.24 1.73
N ASP A 38 -5.67 31.32 0.87
CA ASP A 38 -6.36 30.05 0.60
C ASP A 38 -6.43 29.16 1.85
N LEU A 39 -5.38 29.12 2.67
CA LEU A 39 -5.37 28.39 3.94
C LEU A 39 -6.39 28.96 4.93
N THR A 40 -6.44 30.29 5.10
CA THR A 40 -7.43 30.92 6.00
C THR A 40 -8.87 30.67 5.54
N GLN A 41 -9.11 30.60 4.23
CA GLN A 41 -10.43 30.28 3.68
C GLN A 41 -10.81 28.82 3.94
N LYS A 42 -9.86 27.89 3.80
CA LYS A 42 -10.06 26.47 4.14
C LYS A 42 -10.34 26.28 5.62
N ASP A 43 -9.59 26.95 6.50
CA ASP A 43 -9.80 26.89 7.94
C ASP A 43 -11.19 27.42 8.34
N ALA A 44 -11.63 28.54 7.73
CA ALA A 44 -12.97 29.07 7.95
C ALA A 44 -14.07 28.09 7.50
N LEU A 45 -13.86 27.39 6.38
CA LEU A 45 -14.78 26.39 5.87
C LEU A 45 -14.82 25.14 6.76
N ILE A 46 -13.67 24.68 7.26
CA ILE A 46 -13.57 23.57 8.21
C ILE A 46 -14.30 23.92 9.52
N GLN A 47 -14.11 25.14 10.04
CA GLN A 47 -14.82 25.60 11.23
C GLN A 47 -16.33 25.64 11.01
N ALA A 48 -16.79 26.13 9.86
CA ALA A 48 -18.22 26.17 9.52
C ALA A 48 -18.83 24.76 9.41
N LEU A 49 -18.15 23.84 8.73
CA LEU A 49 -18.60 22.44 8.62
C LEU A 49 -18.60 21.74 9.99
N THR A 50 -17.60 22.00 10.83
CA THR A 50 -17.52 21.43 12.17
C THR A 50 -18.67 21.92 13.04
N ALA A 51 -18.96 23.23 13.02
CA ALA A 51 -20.10 23.81 13.72
C ALA A 51 -21.44 23.23 13.24
N GLN A 52 -21.58 22.98 11.92
CA GLN A 52 -22.78 22.36 11.36
C GLN A 52 -22.95 20.91 11.80
N LEU A 53 -21.84 20.13 11.88
CA LEU A 53 -21.86 18.76 12.38
C LEU A 53 -22.17 18.69 13.88
N GLU A 54 -21.65 19.62 14.68
CA GLU A 54 -21.99 19.73 16.10
C GLU A 54 -23.47 20.03 16.30
N GLN A 55 -24.04 20.97 15.51
CA GLN A 55 -25.48 21.26 15.55
C GLN A 55 -26.32 20.04 15.15
N ALA A 56 -25.92 19.31 14.10
CA ALA A 56 -26.63 18.11 13.67
C ALA A 56 -26.55 16.97 14.72
N ALA A 57 -25.39 16.78 15.33
CA ALA A 57 -25.19 15.83 16.42
C ALA A 57 -26.02 16.20 17.64
N GLU A 58 -26.09 17.48 18.00
CA GLU A 58 -26.91 17.97 19.11
C GLU A 58 -28.42 17.84 18.82
N GLN A 59 -28.85 18.03 17.58
CA GLN A 59 -30.23 17.76 17.17
C GLN A 59 -30.58 16.26 17.29
N LEU A 60 -29.66 15.37 16.88
CA LEU A 60 -29.80 13.92 17.05
C LEU A 60 -29.84 13.51 18.53
N ASP A 61 -28.95 14.06 19.36
CA ASP A 61 -28.96 13.82 20.81
C ASP A 61 -30.25 14.34 21.46
N ARG A 62 -30.73 15.53 21.07
CA ARG A 62 -32.04 16.06 21.52
C ARG A 62 -33.19 15.16 21.09
N LEU A 63 -33.20 14.62 19.87
CA LEU A 63 -34.21 13.66 19.40
C LEU A 63 -34.16 12.34 20.19
N GLN A 64 -32.96 11.84 20.47
CA GLN A 64 -32.78 10.62 21.26
C GLN A 64 -33.18 10.82 22.74
N ARG A 65 -32.82 11.97 23.34
CA ARG A 65 -33.14 12.33 24.73
C ARG A 65 -34.61 12.70 24.94
N SER A 66 -35.22 13.39 23.97
CA SER A 66 -36.67 13.69 24.00
C SER A 66 -37.53 12.43 23.88
N GLY A 67 -36.93 11.27 23.60
CA GLY A 67 -37.62 9.98 23.64
C GLY A 67 -38.68 9.86 22.56
N ALA A 68 -38.55 10.60 21.46
CA ALA A 68 -39.41 10.47 20.29
C ALA A 68 -39.52 9.01 19.81
N ASP A 69 -38.45 8.21 20.00
CA ASP A 69 -38.45 6.78 19.69
C ASP A 69 -38.93 5.85 20.82
N ARG A 70 -38.91 6.26 22.09
CA ARG A 70 -39.20 5.34 23.21
C ARG A 70 -40.69 5.14 23.51
N ARG A 71 -41.60 5.93 22.92
CA ARG A 71 -43.06 5.75 23.06
C ARG A 71 -43.72 5.05 21.87
N ARG A 72 -42.94 4.39 21.00
CA ARG A 72 -43.47 3.59 19.88
C ARG A 72 -43.30 2.09 20.04
N GLY A 73 -43.11 1.63 21.27
CA GLY A 73 -43.32 0.24 21.62
C GLY A 73 -44.80 0.03 21.92
N VAL A 74 -45.39 -0.98 21.28
CA VAL A 74 -46.75 -1.51 21.48
C VAL A 74 -47.83 -0.90 20.56
N ALA A 75 -47.98 -1.59 19.41
CA ALA A 75 -49.15 -1.60 18.52
C ALA A 75 -49.32 -0.42 17.53
N GLY A 76 -48.65 -0.52 16.37
CA GLY A 76 -49.30 -0.18 15.10
C GLY A 76 -49.06 1.21 14.49
N GLY A 77 -48.13 2.01 15.00
CA GLY A 77 -47.76 3.27 14.35
C GLY A 77 -46.59 3.10 13.38
N GLY A 78 -46.84 2.99 12.08
CA GLY A 78 -45.81 3.16 11.05
C GLY A 78 -45.37 4.62 10.95
N LEU A 79 -44.10 4.90 10.63
CA LEU A 79 -43.66 6.28 10.33
C LEU A 79 -44.59 6.85 9.25
N PRO A 80 -45.00 8.13 9.34
CA PRO A 80 -45.82 8.74 8.29
C PRO A 80 -45.12 8.51 6.94
N ALA A 81 -45.87 8.00 5.97
CA ALA A 81 -45.31 7.53 4.70
C ALA A 81 -44.50 8.62 3.97
N GLU A 82 -44.92 9.88 4.11
CA GLU A 82 -44.20 11.05 3.58
C GLU A 82 -42.77 11.13 4.10
N LEU A 83 -42.55 10.89 5.40
CA LEU A 83 -41.23 10.97 6.02
C LEU A 83 -40.30 9.83 5.56
N VAL A 84 -40.89 8.68 5.23
CA VAL A 84 -40.15 7.54 4.66
C VAL A 84 -39.76 7.83 3.21
N GLU A 85 -40.64 8.49 2.45
CA GLU A 85 -40.35 8.91 1.08
C GLU A 85 -39.30 10.02 1.04
N GLU A 86 -39.40 11.04 1.89
CA GLU A 86 -38.39 12.09 2.05
C GLU A 86 -37.04 11.52 2.45
N HIS A 87 -37.00 10.59 3.41
CA HIS A 87 -35.75 9.94 3.81
C HIS A 87 -35.16 9.10 2.67
N ARG A 88 -36.00 8.36 1.94
CA ARG A 88 -35.55 7.58 0.78
C ARG A 88 -35.01 8.47 -0.34
N GLN A 89 -35.62 9.63 -0.56
CA GLN A 89 -35.16 10.62 -1.52
C GLN A 89 -33.82 11.23 -1.08
N ALA A 90 -33.70 11.65 0.18
CA ALA A 90 -32.47 12.21 0.72
C ALA A 90 -31.29 11.21 0.64
N VAL A 91 -31.54 9.92 0.94
CA VAL A 91 -30.55 8.86 0.77
C VAL A 91 -30.15 8.68 -0.70
N GLY A 92 -31.11 8.76 -1.62
CA GLY A 92 -30.85 8.69 -3.06
C GLY A 92 -30.01 9.88 -3.57
N ASP A 93 -30.28 11.09 -3.08
CA ASP A 93 -29.53 12.29 -3.44
C ASP A 93 -28.11 12.25 -2.87
N LEU A 94 -27.94 11.81 -1.62
CA LEU A 94 -26.61 11.55 -1.03
C LEU A 94 -25.82 10.53 -1.83
N GLN A 95 -26.47 9.44 -2.26
CA GLN A 95 -25.82 8.42 -3.07
C GLN A 95 -25.36 8.97 -4.44
N ARG A 96 -26.13 9.86 -5.07
CA ARG A 96 -25.70 10.55 -6.29
C ARG A 96 -24.52 11.48 -6.07
N VAL A 97 -24.52 12.25 -4.98
CA VAL A 97 -23.40 13.16 -4.65
C VAL A 97 -22.12 12.37 -4.39
N VAL A 98 -22.21 11.26 -3.66
CA VAL A 98 -21.06 10.35 -3.43
C VAL A 98 -20.55 9.79 -4.77
N GLN A 99 -21.43 9.29 -5.63
CA GLN A 99 -21.03 8.79 -6.95
C GLN A 99 -20.35 9.87 -7.80
N GLN A 100 -20.92 11.07 -7.85
CA GLN A 100 -20.35 12.20 -8.59
C GLN A 100 -18.98 12.60 -8.04
N TRP A 101 -18.79 12.54 -6.72
CA TRP A 101 -17.52 12.82 -6.08
C TRP A 101 -16.47 11.73 -6.38
N GLU A 102 -16.87 10.46 -6.36
CA GLU A 102 -16.01 9.34 -6.76
C GLU A 102 -15.57 9.45 -8.24
N ASP A 103 -16.49 9.79 -9.13
CA ASP A 103 -16.20 10.00 -10.55
C ASP A 103 -15.23 11.19 -10.75
N MET A 104 -15.39 12.26 -9.98
CA MET A 104 -14.49 13.42 -10.01
C MET A 104 -13.10 13.09 -9.44
N GLN A 105 -13.03 12.30 -8.37
CA GLN A 105 -11.77 11.82 -7.80
C GLN A 105 -10.98 10.97 -8.80
N ALA A 106 -11.66 10.08 -9.53
CA ALA A 106 -11.03 9.27 -10.57
C ALA A 106 -10.42 10.14 -11.69
N GLY A 107 -11.09 11.24 -12.06
CA GLY A 107 -10.54 12.20 -13.03
C GLY A 107 -9.29 12.92 -12.52
N LEU A 108 -9.27 13.33 -11.24
CA LEU A 108 -8.12 14.00 -10.64
C LEU A 108 -6.90 13.08 -10.49
N THR A 109 -7.11 11.83 -10.09
CA THR A 109 -6.03 10.85 -9.97
C THR A 109 -5.47 10.48 -11.34
N LEU A 110 -6.32 10.32 -12.36
CA LEU A 110 -5.89 10.08 -13.74
C LEU A 110 -5.06 11.25 -14.28
N GLY A 111 -5.50 12.49 -14.09
CA GLY A 111 -4.74 13.67 -14.51
C GLY A 111 -3.36 13.76 -13.83
N ARG A 112 -3.25 13.38 -12.56
CA ARG A 112 -1.96 13.29 -11.86
C ARG A 112 -1.04 12.23 -12.47
N ILE A 113 -1.58 11.05 -12.83
CA ILE A 113 -0.83 9.97 -13.48
C ILE A 113 -0.34 10.42 -14.87
N GLU A 114 -1.17 11.13 -15.64
CA GLU A 114 -0.78 11.69 -16.95
C GLU A 114 0.37 12.70 -16.84
N ILE A 115 0.33 13.57 -15.82
CA ILE A 115 1.44 14.51 -15.53
C ILE A 115 2.72 13.74 -15.18
N GLN A 116 2.65 12.73 -14.31
CA GLN A 116 3.83 11.93 -13.95
C GLN A 116 4.39 11.15 -15.15
N LEU A 117 3.52 10.63 -16.02
CA LEU A 117 3.93 9.96 -17.26
C LEU A 117 4.65 10.92 -18.23
N THR A 118 4.17 12.15 -18.34
CA THR A 118 4.82 13.17 -19.18
C THR A 118 6.17 13.60 -18.60
N GLU A 119 6.27 13.80 -17.28
CA GLU A 119 7.55 14.06 -16.60
C GLU A 119 8.56 12.91 -16.77
N LEU A 120 8.11 11.65 -16.64
CA LEU A 120 8.96 10.47 -16.87
C LEU A 120 9.44 10.37 -18.32
N ARG A 121 8.56 10.69 -19.28
CA ARG A 121 8.92 10.74 -20.70
C ARG A 121 9.98 11.81 -20.95
N ASP A 122 9.80 13.01 -20.41
CA ASP A 122 10.76 14.11 -20.56
C ASP A 122 12.10 13.80 -19.88
N TYR A 123 12.06 13.12 -18.73
CA TYR A 123 13.27 12.63 -18.05
C TYR A 123 14.02 11.59 -18.90
N LEU A 124 13.32 10.65 -19.53
CA LEU A 124 13.93 9.65 -20.41
C LEU A 124 14.53 10.29 -21.66
N VAL A 125 13.82 11.22 -22.30
CA VAL A 125 14.33 11.97 -23.47
C VAL A 125 15.58 12.76 -23.08
N SER A 126 15.53 13.50 -21.95
CA SER A 126 16.69 14.25 -21.44
C SER A 126 17.88 13.33 -21.14
N ARG A 127 17.62 12.16 -20.55
CA ARG A 127 18.66 11.17 -20.26
C ARG A 127 19.26 10.57 -21.53
N LEU A 128 18.45 10.28 -22.53
CA LEU A 128 18.90 9.79 -23.84
C LEU A 128 19.73 10.83 -24.59
N ASP A 129 19.34 12.11 -24.54
CA ASP A 129 20.10 13.21 -25.15
C ASP A 129 21.45 13.45 -24.46
N HIS A 130 21.56 13.10 -23.17
CA HIS A 130 22.82 13.21 -22.40
C HIS A 130 23.75 11.99 -22.59
N VAL A 131 23.25 10.87 -23.12
CA VAL A 131 24.10 9.77 -23.59
C VAL A 131 24.72 10.21 -24.91
N ALA A 132 25.89 10.83 -24.81
CA ALA A 132 26.62 11.40 -25.95
C ALA A 132 26.67 10.41 -27.13
N PRO A 133 26.37 10.84 -28.37
CA PRO A 133 26.36 9.99 -29.57
C PRO A 133 27.75 9.47 -30.01
N GLY A 134 28.73 9.46 -29.11
CA GLY A 134 30.09 8.96 -29.31
C GLY A 134 30.51 7.83 -28.37
N ALA A 135 29.67 7.40 -27.42
CA ALA A 135 29.91 6.18 -26.65
C ALA A 135 29.56 4.97 -27.51
N ILE A 136 30.41 4.71 -28.50
CA ILE A 136 30.42 3.51 -29.32
C ILE A 136 30.48 2.33 -28.36
N VAL A 137 29.36 1.59 -28.30
CA VAL A 137 29.27 0.25 -27.78
C VAL A 137 30.35 -0.57 -28.49
N GLU A 138 31.47 -0.77 -27.80
CA GLU A 138 32.43 -1.83 -28.11
C GLU A 138 31.64 -3.14 -27.95
N ARG A 139 31.10 -3.62 -29.07
CA ARG A 139 30.40 -4.90 -29.19
C ARG A 139 31.36 -5.98 -28.72
N HIS A 140 31.23 -6.41 -27.47
CA HIS A 140 31.75 -7.70 -27.08
C HIS A 140 31.05 -8.78 -27.95
N PRO A 141 31.81 -9.62 -28.66
CA PRO A 141 31.25 -10.74 -29.40
C PRO A 141 30.65 -11.72 -28.38
N GLY A 142 29.32 -11.81 -28.37
CA GLY A 142 28.62 -12.82 -27.59
C GLY A 142 28.97 -14.24 -28.09
N PRO A 143 28.95 -15.23 -27.19
CA PRO A 143 29.25 -16.61 -27.55
C PRO A 143 28.19 -17.16 -28.50
N THR A 144 28.69 -17.81 -29.55
CA THR A 144 27.96 -18.57 -30.55
C THR A 144 27.07 -19.61 -29.86
N ILE A 145 25.76 -19.37 -29.82
CA ILE A 145 24.77 -20.40 -29.46
C ILE A 145 24.68 -21.33 -30.66
N HIS A 146 25.22 -22.53 -30.52
CA HIS A 146 25.06 -23.63 -31.47
C HIS A 146 23.59 -24.03 -31.52
N GLU A 147 23.00 -23.96 -32.73
CA GLU A 147 21.78 -24.67 -33.11
C GLU A 147 22.01 -26.18 -33.00
N GLU A 148 21.17 -26.86 -32.22
CA GLU A 148 21.01 -28.32 -32.27
C GLU A 148 19.56 -28.63 -32.73
N PRO A 149 19.36 -29.53 -33.71
CA PRO A 149 18.08 -29.72 -34.37
C PRO A 149 17.12 -30.63 -33.60
N ALA A 150 15.83 -30.35 -33.83
CA ALA A 150 14.63 -31.04 -33.38
C ALA A 150 14.71 -32.57 -33.18
N ALA A 151 14.15 -33.03 -32.06
CA ALA A 151 13.47 -34.31 -31.96
C ALA A 151 12.14 -34.15 -31.18
N PHE A 152 11.05 -34.14 -31.95
CA PHE A 152 9.68 -34.37 -31.50
C PHE A 152 9.56 -35.76 -30.84
N THR A 153 9.06 -35.83 -29.60
CA THR A 153 8.21 -36.96 -29.19
C THR A 153 7.02 -36.43 -28.40
N ASN A 154 5.92 -36.28 -29.13
CA ASN A 154 4.56 -36.26 -28.62
C ASN A 154 4.23 -37.56 -27.89
N GLY A 155 3.53 -37.44 -26.78
CA GLY A 155 2.65 -38.50 -26.28
C GLY A 155 2.61 -38.52 -24.77
N HIS A 156 1.57 -37.92 -24.18
CA HIS A 156 0.85 -38.43 -23.00
C HIS A 156 -0.56 -37.83 -23.02
N THR A 157 -1.42 -38.46 -23.82
CA THR A 157 -2.88 -38.33 -23.72
C THR A 157 -3.39 -39.20 -22.57
N GLY A 158 -4.12 -38.58 -21.65
CA GLY A 158 -5.36 -39.14 -21.11
C GLY A 158 -5.32 -39.65 -19.67
N ALA A 159 -5.90 -38.86 -18.76
CA ALA A 159 -7.02 -39.31 -17.93
C ALA A 159 -7.58 -38.15 -17.09
N ASN A 160 -8.79 -37.72 -17.45
CA ASN A 160 -9.90 -37.38 -16.57
C ASN A 160 -9.69 -36.49 -15.33
N GLY A 161 -10.47 -35.41 -15.29
CA GLY A 161 -11.15 -34.99 -14.07
C GLY A 161 -10.78 -33.60 -13.59
N ASP A 162 -11.54 -32.62 -14.07
CA ASP A 162 -12.39 -31.76 -13.24
C ASP A 162 -11.78 -31.18 -11.94
N ALA A 163 -11.91 -29.85 -11.79
CA ALA A 163 -11.43 -29.01 -10.68
C ALA A 163 -9.94 -28.61 -10.68
N SER A 164 -9.57 -27.64 -11.53
CA SER A 164 -8.30 -26.91 -11.40
C SER A 164 -8.48 -25.40 -11.59
N GLU A 165 -9.47 -24.80 -10.91
CA GLU A 165 -9.53 -23.34 -10.69
C GLU A 165 -9.43 -22.95 -9.21
N SER A 166 -9.44 -23.90 -8.26
CA SER A 166 -9.35 -23.62 -6.81
C SER A 166 -7.92 -23.66 -6.23
N SER A 167 -6.91 -24.03 -7.03
CA SER A 167 -5.52 -24.17 -6.53
C SER A 167 -4.86 -22.82 -6.26
N ALA A 168 -5.09 -21.83 -7.13
CA ALA A 168 -4.52 -20.49 -6.96
C ALA A 168 -5.12 -19.77 -5.73
N ASP A 169 -6.42 -19.92 -5.50
CA ASP A 169 -7.09 -19.36 -4.32
C ASP A 169 -6.68 -20.09 -3.03
N SER A 170 -6.38 -21.38 -3.09
CA SER A 170 -5.90 -22.15 -1.93
C SER A 170 -4.47 -21.78 -1.53
N GLU A 171 -3.60 -21.52 -2.50
CA GLU A 171 -2.23 -21.05 -2.25
C GLU A 171 -2.22 -19.62 -1.70
N TRP A 172 -3.03 -18.73 -2.27
CA TRP A 172 -3.18 -17.37 -1.75
C TRP A 172 -3.79 -17.38 -0.34
N SER A 173 -4.82 -18.19 -0.10
CA SER A 173 -5.45 -18.35 1.22
C SER A 173 -4.47 -18.91 2.26
N ARG A 174 -3.57 -19.83 1.88
CA ARG A 174 -2.48 -20.30 2.74
C ARG A 174 -1.48 -19.20 3.08
N LEU A 175 -1.06 -18.40 2.10
CA LEU A 175 -0.14 -17.28 2.29
C LEU A 175 -0.76 -16.20 3.20
N LYS A 176 -2.06 -15.95 3.02
CA LYS A 176 -2.85 -15.03 3.86
C LYS A 176 -2.99 -15.54 5.29
N SER A 177 -3.25 -16.84 5.44
CA SER A 177 -3.31 -17.50 6.76
C SER A 177 -1.95 -17.49 7.46
N GLN A 178 -0.85 -17.62 6.73
CA GLN A 178 0.50 -17.53 7.28
C GLN A 178 0.86 -16.09 7.72
N LEU A 179 0.39 -15.07 6.98
CA LEU A 179 0.59 -13.67 7.33
C LEU A 179 -0.25 -13.24 8.54
N LEU A 180 -1.51 -13.69 8.63
CA LEU A 180 -2.38 -13.38 9.78
C LEU A 180 -2.03 -14.21 11.02
N ALA A 181 -1.70 -15.49 10.87
CA ALA A 181 -1.26 -16.32 12.00
C ALA A 181 0.13 -15.93 12.51
N GLY A 182 0.97 -15.30 11.66
CA GLY A 182 2.25 -14.71 12.06
C GLY A 182 2.13 -13.36 12.77
N GLY A 183 0.94 -12.74 12.82
CA GLY A 183 0.72 -11.41 13.40
C GLY A 183 0.61 -11.37 14.92
N ASP A 184 0.28 -12.49 15.57
CA ASP A 184 -0.03 -12.52 17.01
C ASP A 184 1.07 -13.13 17.89
N ALA A 185 2.16 -13.63 17.29
CA ALA A 185 3.31 -14.18 18.03
C ALA A 185 4.48 -13.19 18.21
N ASN A 186 4.39 -11.97 17.64
CA ASN A 186 5.42 -10.94 17.82
C ASN A 186 4.83 -9.61 18.30
N THR A 187 3.85 -9.67 19.20
CA THR A 187 3.73 -8.65 20.25
C THR A 187 4.83 -8.94 21.26
N GLU A 188 6.07 -8.64 20.86
CA GLU A 188 7.17 -8.42 21.78
C GLU A 188 6.70 -7.39 22.79
N SER A 189 6.31 -7.89 23.96
CA SER A 189 6.42 -7.18 25.21
C SER A 189 7.71 -6.36 25.13
N VAL A 190 7.56 -5.03 25.14
CA VAL A 190 8.66 -4.06 25.21
C VAL A 190 9.28 -4.20 26.60
N SER A 191 9.86 -5.36 26.86
CA SER A 191 10.78 -5.62 27.95
C SER A 191 12.02 -4.84 27.59
N ALA A 192 12.52 -4.06 28.56
CA ALA A 192 13.69 -3.22 28.40
C ALA A 192 14.78 -3.95 27.61
N PRO A 193 15.41 -3.30 26.62
CA PRO A 193 16.34 -3.95 25.71
C PRO A 193 17.43 -4.63 26.53
N ALA A 194 17.48 -5.95 26.46
CA ALA A 194 18.57 -6.71 27.04
C ALA A 194 19.89 -6.15 26.46
N PRO A 195 20.95 -5.99 27.28
CA PRO A 195 22.22 -5.45 26.82
C PRO A 195 22.68 -6.26 25.61
N LEU A 196 22.80 -5.59 24.46
CA LEU A 196 23.15 -6.22 23.20
C LEU A 196 24.54 -6.83 23.32
N VAL A 197 24.59 -8.14 23.53
CA VAL A 197 25.81 -8.91 23.36
C VAL A 197 26.05 -8.96 21.86
N LEU A 198 26.84 -8.01 21.36
CA LEU A 198 27.24 -7.97 19.96
C LEU A 198 28.03 -9.25 19.66
N GLU A 199 27.44 -10.11 18.83
CA GLU A 199 28.12 -11.27 18.28
C GLU A 199 29.41 -10.80 17.58
N PRO A 200 30.56 -11.46 17.81
CA PRO A 200 31.81 -11.09 17.16
C PRO A 200 31.63 -11.18 15.64
N LEU A 201 32.08 -10.13 14.93
CA LEU A 201 31.97 -10.10 13.48
C LEU A 201 32.83 -11.23 12.89
N PRO A 202 32.31 -12.02 11.93
CA PRO A 202 33.15 -12.98 11.21
C PRO A 202 34.33 -12.26 10.54
N GLU A 203 35.43 -12.98 10.33
CA GLU A 203 36.60 -12.42 9.65
C GLU A 203 36.21 -12.02 8.20
N PRO A 204 36.71 -10.89 7.70
CA PRO A 204 36.40 -10.45 6.34
C PRO A 204 36.95 -11.46 5.33
N PRO A 205 36.18 -11.81 4.27
CA PRO A 205 36.65 -12.75 3.27
C PRO A 205 37.86 -12.20 2.52
N ASP A 206 38.79 -13.10 2.15
CA ASP A 206 39.99 -12.75 1.40
C ASP A 206 39.68 -12.22 -0.01
N ALA A 207 40.58 -11.40 -0.54
CA ALA A 207 40.46 -10.89 -1.91
C ALA A 207 40.62 -12.04 -2.91
N VAL A 208 39.63 -12.21 -3.80
CA VAL A 208 39.61 -13.27 -4.81
C VAL A 208 40.20 -12.76 -6.12
N ASP A 209 41.16 -13.49 -6.67
CA ASP A 209 41.68 -13.23 -8.01
C ASP A 209 40.71 -13.74 -9.09
N ILE A 210 39.94 -12.82 -9.66
CA ILE A 210 38.88 -13.11 -10.63
C ILE A 210 39.46 -13.70 -11.92
N GLU A 211 40.72 -13.40 -12.25
CA GLU A 211 41.33 -13.80 -13.53
C GLU A 211 41.74 -15.28 -13.53
N HIS A 212 42.06 -15.83 -12.35
CA HIS A 212 42.63 -17.18 -12.21
C HIS A 212 41.79 -18.12 -11.34
N ALA A 213 40.72 -17.63 -10.70
CA ALA A 213 39.87 -18.44 -9.83
C ALA A 213 39.02 -19.45 -10.60
N GLU A 214 38.95 -20.67 -10.09
CA GLU A 214 38.00 -21.67 -10.56
C GLU A 214 36.56 -21.25 -10.23
N ARG A 215 35.61 -21.67 -11.08
CA ARG A 215 34.19 -21.30 -10.94
C ARG A 215 33.61 -21.68 -9.56
N GLU A 216 33.93 -22.87 -9.07
CA GLU A 216 33.45 -23.35 -7.76
C GLU A 216 34.00 -22.48 -6.62
N TYR A 217 35.25 -22.03 -6.73
CA TYR A 217 35.85 -21.11 -5.76
C TYR A 217 35.18 -19.73 -5.80
N LEU A 218 34.83 -19.22 -6.97
CA LEU A 218 34.07 -17.97 -7.12
C LEU A 218 32.68 -18.06 -6.47
N GLU A 219 31.97 -19.17 -6.64
CA GLU A 219 30.65 -19.39 -6.02
C GLU A 219 30.76 -19.41 -4.49
N LEU A 220 31.76 -20.09 -3.92
CA LEU A 220 32.02 -20.09 -2.49
C LEU A 220 32.42 -18.70 -1.96
N ALA A 221 33.24 -17.96 -2.70
CA ALA A 221 33.64 -16.61 -2.33
C ALA A 221 32.46 -15.63 -2.30
N ILE A 222 31.50 -15.78 -3.22
CA ILE A 222 30.26 -14.99 -3.22
C ILE A 222 29.44 -15.30 -1.96
N LEU A 223 29.27 -16.58 -1.62
CA LEU A 223 28.52 -16.97 -0.41
C LEU A 223 29.16 -16.40 0.86
N ALA A 224 30.49 -16.52 1.01
CA ALA A 224 31.23 -15.98 2.14
C ALA A 224 31.10 -14.46 2.25
N ARG A 225 31.13 -13.75 1.12
CA ARG A 225 30.92 -12.30 1.06
C ARG A 225 29.50 -11.92 1.47
N ASP A 226 28.50 -12.62 0.97
CA ASP A 226 27.10 -12.30 1.24
C ASP A 226 26.74 -12.60 2.72
N GLU A 227 27.33 -13.64 3.31
CA GLU A 227 27.25 -13.92 4.75
C GLU A 227 27.88 -12.78 5.58
N TYR A 228 29.08 -12.33 5.21
CA TYR A 228 29.75 -11.21 5.87
C TYR A 228 28.95 -9.90 5.75
N ILE A 229 28.40 -9.58 4.57
CA ILE A 229 27.53 -8.41 4.37
C ILE A 229 26.28 -8.51 5.24
N THR A 230 25.69 -9.70 5.35
CA THR A 230 24.50 -9.92 6.18
C THR A 230 24.83 -9.70 7.66
N ALA A 231 25.96 -10.24 8.14
CA ALA A 231 26.45 -10.05 9.50
C ALA A 231 26.73 -8.56 9.79
N LEU A 232 27.39 -7.87 8.85
CA LEU A 232 27.71 -6.45 8.96
C LEU A 232 26.45 -5.58 8.96
N THR A 233 25.46 -5.89 8.11
CA THR A 233 24.18 -5.17 8.06
C THR A 233 23.38 -5.39 9.34
N ARG A 234 23.33 -6.63 9.85
CA ARG A 234 22.69 -6.94 11.13
C ARG A 234 23.35 -6.16 12.27
N ARG A 235 24.68 -6.11 12.29
CA ARG A 235 25.44 -5.36 13.30
C ARG A 235 25.21 -3.86 13.18
N LEU A 236 25.23 -3.28 11.98
CA LEU A 236 24.96 -1.86 11.77
C LEU A 236 23.56 -1.50 12.25
N ARG A 237 22.54 -2.28 11.90
CA ARG A 237 21.17 -2.06 12.40
C ARG A 237 21.10 -2.19 13.93
N ALA A 238 21.79 -3.17 14.51
CA ALA A 238 21.85 -3.32 15.96
C ALA A 238 22.51 -2.10 16.62
N VAL A 239 23.58 -1.56 16.04
CA VAL A 239 24.26 -0.35 16.51
C VAL A 239 23.37 0.89 16.32
N GLU A 240 22.69 1.04 15.18
CA GLU A 240 21.76 2.15 14.91
C GLU A 240 20.59 2.18 15.91
N VAL A 241 20.06 1.00 16.26
CA VAL A 241 19.02 0.88 17.29
C VAL A 241 19.58 1.15 18.69
N ALA A 242 20.81 0.71 18.97
CA ALA A 242 21.45 0.81 20.29
C ALA A 242 22.07 2.17 20.60
N GLN A 243 22.47 2.92 19.57
CA GLN A 243 22.95 4.28 19.65
C GLN A 243 21.87 5.23 19.13
N PRO A 244 20.73 5.39 19.83
CA PRO A 244 19.80 6.41 19.45
C PRO A 244 20.44 7.76 19.75
N VAL A 245 20.69 8.55 18.69
CA VAL A 245 20.62 10.02 18.68
C VAL A 245 21.55 10.75 19.67
N SER A 246 22.37 10.06 20.46
CA SER A 246 23.15 10.66 21.55
C SER A 246 24.29 11.53 20.99
N GLU A 247 24.89 11.13 19.87
CA GLU A 247 25.81 12.00 19.11
C GLU A 247 25.08 13.17 18.44
N LEU A 248 23.84 12.98 17.95
CA LEU A 248 23.02 14.04 17.37
C LEU A 248 22.58 15.08 18.42
N MET A 249 22.28 14.64 19.64
CA MET A 249 22.04 15.53 20.78
C MET A 249 23.32 16.24 21.24
N SER A 250 24.48 15.62 21.07
CA SER A 250 25.77 16.24 21.37
C SER A 250 26.15 17.31 20.34
N LEU A 251 25.82 17.10 19.06
CA LEU A 251 26.09 18.06 17.97
C LEU A 251 25.00 19.15 17.82
N GLY A 252 23.76 18.89 18.25
CA GLY A 252 22.60 19.69 17.87
C GLY A 252 22.14 20.77 18.86
N VAL A 253 22.68 20.82 20.07
CA VAL A 253 22.18 21.76 21.11
C VAL A 253 22.54 23.23 20.83
N GLU A 254 23.58 23.51 20.03
CA GLU A 254 24.06 24.88 19.85
C GLU A 254 23.34 25.68 18.74
N ALA A 255 22.56 25.03 17.86
CA ALA A 255 21.88 25.70 16.75
C ALA A 255 20.34 25.77 16.96
N PRO A 256 19.77 26.88 17.45
CA PRO A 256 18.32 26.98 17.70
C PRO A 256 17.48 26.83 16.42
N GLU A 257 18.04 27.18 15.26
CA GLU A 257 17.39 26.97 13.95
C GLU A 257 17.18 25.49 13.63
N PHE A 258 18.13 24.63 14.02
CA PHE A 258 18.04 23.20 13.81
C PHE A 258 16.94 22.60 14.68
N VAL A 259 16.87 23.00 15.96
CA VAL A 259 15.80 22.57 16.87
C VAL A 259 14.43 22.98 16.32
N ALA A 260 14.27 24.22 15.87
CA ALA A 260 13.04 24.68 15.24
C ALA A 260 12.66 23.80 14.03
N ARG A 261 13.61 23.53 13.12
CA ARG A 261 13.36 22.68 11.95
C ARG A 261 12.98 21.25 12.33
N VAL A 262 13.66 20.64 13.31
CA VAL A 262 13.34 19.30 13.79
C VAL A 262 11.94 19.26 14.40
N THR A 263 11.57 20.24 15.22
CA THR A 263 10.21 20.30 15.80
C THR A 263 9.13 20.49 14.73
N THR A 264 9.39 21.27 13.67
CA THR A 264 8.46 21.40 12.54
C THR A 264 8.32 20.08 11.79
N LEU A 265 9.43 19.38 11.51
CA LEU A 265 9.39 18.08 10.85
C LEU A 265 8.69 17.02 11.71
N GLU A 266 8.92 17.05 13.02
CA GLU A 266 8.22 16.19 13.98
C GLU A 266 6.70 16.44 13.95
N GLN A 267 6.28 17.71 14.01
CA GLN A 267 4.86 18.08 13.90
C GLN A 267 4.25 17.62 12.58
N GLN A 268 4.97 17.80 11.46
CA GLN A 268 4.52 17.33 10.15
C GLN A 268 4.38 15.80 10.11
N LEU A 269 5.35 15.05 10.65
CA LEU A 269 5.28 13.60 10.72
C LEU A 269 4.13 13.12 11.61
N GLN A 270 3.90 13.77 12.75
CA GLN A 270 2.77 13.47 13.64
C GLN A 270 1.43 13.74 12.96
N GLU A 271 1.32 14.85 12.20
CA GLU A 271 0.12 15.16 11.41
C GLU A 271 -0.12 14.13 10.31
N HIS A 272 0.92 13.77 9.55
CA HIS A 272 0.84 12.72 8.52
C HIS A 272 0.44 11.37 9.12
N LEU A 273 0.98 11.00 10.27
CA LEU A 273 0.62 9.77 10.98
C LEU A 273 -0.86 9.80 11.37
N ARG A 274 -1.34 10.91 11.95
CA ARG A 274 -2.76 11.08 12.31
C ARG A 274 -3.67 10.99 11.08
N LEU A 275 -3.29 11.58 9.95
CA LEU A 275 -4.06 11.48 8.70
C LEU A 275 -4.12 10.03 8.20
N ALA A 276 -2.98 9.33 8.19
CA ALA A 276 -2.92 7.93 7.77
C ALA A 276 -3.76 7.01 8.68
N GLU A 277 -3.78 7.26 10.00
CA GLU A 277 -4.64 6.52 10.94
C GLU A 277 -6.13 6.75 10.65
N VAL A 278 -6.52 7.98 10.34
CA VAL A 278 -7.90 8.32 9.95
C VAL A 278 -8.26 7.63 8.65
N GLU A 279 -7.43 7.68 7.61
CA GLU A 279 -7.64 6.99 6.33
C GLU A 279 -7.83 5.49 6.53
N LEU A 280 -6.95 4.86 7.30
CA LEU A 280 -7.01 3.43 7.59
C LEU A 280 -8.29 3.08 8.39
N SER A 281 -8.72 3.93 9.32
CA SER A 281 -9.99 3.77 10.03
C SER A 281 -11.21 3.83 9.09
N LEU A 282 -11.17 4.72 8.09
CA LEU A 282 -12.22 4.85 7.07
C LEU A 282 -12.25 3.62 6.16
N GLU A 283 -11.08 3.13 5.73
CA GLU A 283 -10.98 1.90 4.94
C GLU A 283 -11.51 0.69 5.70
N ARG A 284 -11.13 0.52 6.97
CA ARG A 284 -11.67 -0.55 7.83
C ARG A 284 -13.19 -0.45 7.95
N ALA A 285 -13.73 0.76 8.14
CA ALA A 285 -15.17 0.98 8.23
C ALA A 285 -15.88 0.67 6.90
N LYS A 286 -15.29 1.03 5.75
CA LYS A 286 -15.81 0.69 4.42
C LYS A 286 -15.84 -0.82 4.21
N MET A 287 -14.72 -1.50 4.48
CA MET A 287 -14.61 -2.96 4.39
C MET A 287 -15.62 -3.67 5.29
N ALA A 288 -15.87 -3.17 6.51
CA ALA A 288 -16.88 -3.74 7.42
C ALA A 288 -18.31 -3.61 6.88
N ARG A 289 -18.64 -2.49 6.22
CA ARG A 289 -19.95 -2.28 5.58
C ARG A 289 -20.11 -3.19 4.36
N ASP A 290 -19.09 -3.28 3.52
CA ASP A 290 -19.11 -4.13 2.33
C ASP A 290 -19.20 -5.61 2.72
N HIS A 291 -18.45 -6.03 3.74
CA HIS A 291 -18.56 -7.36 4.30
C HIS A 291 -19.97 -7.66 4.85
N SER A 292 -20.56 -6.72 5.59
CA SER A 292 -21.95 -6.86 6.08
C SER A 292 -22.96 -6.96 4.93
N ARG A 293 -22.77 -6.21 3.85
CA ARG A 293 -23.61 -6.25 2.64
C ARG A 293 -23.48 -7.60 1.91
N LEU A 294 -22.25 -8.12 1.79
CA LEU A 294 -22.00 -9.44 1.21
C LEU A 294 -22.66 -10.55 2.02
N LEU A 295 -22.56 -10.51 3.36
CA LEU A 295 -23.25 -11.48 4.23
C LEU A 295 -24.77 -11.42 4.05
N GLN A 296 -25.35 -10.22 3.98
CA GLN A 296 -26.78 -10.07 3.71
C GLN A 296 -27.18 -10.64 2.33
N GLN A 297 -26.36 -10.43 1.30
CA GLN A 297 -26.60 -11.01 -0.03
C GLN A 297 -26.50 -12.54 0.00
N GLN A 298 -25.48 -13.09 0.66
CA GLN A 298 -25.33 -14.54 0.86
C GLN A 298 -26.56 -15.13 1.56
N GLU A 299 -26.99 -14.54 2.68
CA GLU A 299 -28.21 -14.97 3.36
C GLU A 299 -29.46 -14.89 2.48
N GLN A 300 -29.58 -13.85 1.64
CA GLN A 300 -30.71 -13.71 0.72
C GLN A 300 -30.70 -14.81 -0.34
N ILE A 301 -29.52 -15.11 -0.92
CA ILE A 301 -29.33 -16.19 -1.88
C ILE A 301 -29.64 -17.54 -1.22
N GLU A 302 -29.15 -17.80 -0.01
CA GLU A 302 -29.46 -19.01 0.75
C GLU A 302 -30.96 -19.16 1.00
N LYS A 303 -31.65 -18.07 1.38
CA LYS A 303 -33.10 -18.06 1.55
C LYS A 303 -33.82 -18.35 0.23
N GLN A 304 -33.32 -17.85 -0.90
CA GLN A 304 -33.87 -18.14 -2.23
C GLN A 304 -33.64 -19.60 -2.66
N LEU A 305 -32.42 -20.12 -2.50
CA LEU A 305 -32.08 -21.53 -2.75
C LEU A 305 -32.96 -22.47 -1.92
N LYS A 306 -33.11 -22.17 -0.62
CA LYS A 306 -33.99 -22.92 0.28
C LYS A 306 -35.46 -22.88 -0.17
N LYS A 307 -35.95 -21.75 -0.70
CA LYS A 307 -37.31 -21.64 -1.26
C LYS A 307 -37.49 -22.44 -2.55
N LEU A 308 -36.45 -22.53 -3.38
CA LEU A 308 -36.43 -23.31 -4.62
C LEU A 308 -36.24 -24.81 -4.38
N GLY A 309 -36.01 -25.24 -3.13
CA GLY A 309 -35.76 -26.65 -2.80
C GLY A 309 -34.36 -27.13 -3.19
N LEU A 310 -33.48 -26.23 -3.65
CA LEU A 310 -32.06 -26.50 -3.85
C LEU A 310 -31.42 -26.49 -2.47
N GLN A 311 -31.28 -27.66 -1.86
CA GLN A 311 -30.57 -27.80 -0.59
C GLN A 311 -29.13 -27.32 -0.81
N SER A 312 -28.65 -26.40 0.04
CA SER A 312 -27.26 -25.95 0.00
C SER A 312 -26.36 -27.18 0.11
N PRO A 313 -25.38 -27.36 -0.79
CA PRO A 313 -24.53 -28.56 -0.82
C PRO A 313 -23.80 -28.81 0.50
N ASP A 314 -23.52 -27.78 1.31
CA ASP A 314 -22.86 -27.90 2.61
C ASP A 314 -23.74 -28.52 3.73
N GLY A 315 -25.06 -28.60 3.53
CA GLY A 315 -25.96 -29.23 4.49
C GLY A 315 -26.07 -30.75 4.38
N ALA A 316 -25.51 -31.35 3.33
CA ALA A 316 -25.76 -32.75 2.97
C ALA A 316 -24.92 -33.77 3.76
N GLU A 317 -23.81 -33.36 4.40
CA GLU A 317 -22.88 -34.34 5.00
C GLU A 317 -23.25 -34.80 6.43
N ASN A 318 -24.05 -34.05 7.19
CA ASN A 318 -24.42 -34.43 8.57
C ASN A 318 -25.74 -35.21 8.71
N GLY A 319 -26.37 -35.59 7.60
CA GLY A 319 -27.69 -36.22 7.56
C GLY A 319 -27.69 -37.73 7.30
N ARG A 320 -26.66 -38.49 7.69
CA ARG A 320 -26.75 -39.97 7.66
C ARG A 320 -27.62 -40.46 8.81
N SER A 321 -28.92 -40.70 8.53
CA SER A 321 -29.78 -41.79 9.08
C SER A 321 -31.27 -41.39 9.16
N ALA A 322 -31.96 -41.24 8.03
CA ALA A 322 -33.41 -41.49 7.99
C ALA A 322 -33.85 -41.85 6.55
N PRO A 323 -34.62 -42.94 6.35
CA PRO A 323 -35.02 -43.38 5.01
C PRO A 323 -36.03 -42.43 4.37
N ALA A 324 -35.55 -41.72 3.35
CA ALA A 324 -36.22 -41.20 2.15
C ALA A 324 -37.76 -41.20 2.13
N SER A 325 -38.37 -40.16 2.69
CA SER A 325 -39.69 -39.70 2.24
C SER A 325 -39.46 -38.70 1.10
N ASN A 326 -39.57 -39.17 -0.16
CA ASN A 326 -39.37 -38.38 -1.37
C ASN A 326 -40.36 -37.19 -1.45
N PRO A 327 -39.92 -35.93 -1.20
CA PRO A 327 -40.78 -34.77 -1.40
C PRO A 327 -41.05 -34.50 -2.90
N ASP A 328 -40.34 -35.21 -3.78
CA ASP A 328 -40.35 -35.00 -5.22
C ASP A 328 -41.67 -35.34 -5.92
N ARG A 329 -42.53 -36.11 -5.27
CA ARG A 329 -43.84 -36.46 -5.82
C ARG A 329 -44.91 -35.40 -5.62
N ARG A 330 -44.64 -34.34 -4.83
CA ARG A 330 -45.65 -33.32 -4.51
C ARG A 330 -45.82 -32.27 -5.61
N TRP A 331 -44.75 -31.92 -6.32
CA TRP A 331 -44.81 -30.99 -7.46
C TRP A 331 -45.28 -31.67 -8.75
N MET A 332 -44.97 -32.96 -8.96
CA MET A 332 -45.56 -33.73 -10.06
C MET A 332 -47.10 -33.83 -9.99
N ARG A 333 -47.71 -33.76 -8.80
CA ARG A 333 -49.18 -33.70 -8.67
C ARG A 333 -49.78 -32.38 -9.16
N PHE A 334 -49.01 -31.30 -9.20
CA PHE A 334 -49.47 -30.00 -9.70
C PHE A 334 -49.43 -29.92 -11.23
N LEU A 335 -48.55 -30.70 -11.88
CA LEU A 335 -48.42 -30.75 -13.34
C LEU A 335 -49.43 -31.67 -14.02
N GLY A 336 -50.36 -32.26 -13.27
CA GLY A 336 -51.58 -32.85 -13.82
C GLY A 336 -51.34 -33.85 -14.95
N THR A 337 -50.36 -34.75 -14.81
CA THR A 337 -50.20 -35.83 -15.79
C THR A 337 -51.49 -36.68 -15.78
N PRO A 338 -52.27 -36.70 -16.87
CA PRO A 338 -53.50 -37.47 -16.93
C PRO A 338 -53.12 -38.94 -16.81
N LYS A 339 -53.76 -39.62 -15.86
CA LYS A 339 -53.61 -41.05 -15.63
C LYS A 339 -54.14 -41.75 -16.89
N GLY A 340 -53.25 -42.28 -17.73
CA GLY A 340 -53.63 -43.04 -18.91
C GLY A 340 -54.46 -44.26 -18.49
N GLU A 341 -55.64 -44.39 -19.10
CA GLU A 341 -56.45 -45.61 -19.12
C GLU A 341 -55.86 -46.65 -20.09
#